data_AF-A0A7Y2FWP8-F1
#
_entry.id   AF-A0A7Y2FWP8-F1
#
_cell.length_a   1.000
_cell.length_b   1.000
_cell.length_c   1.000
_cell.angle_alpha   90.00
_cell.angle_beta   90.00
_cell.angle_gamma   90.00
#
_symmetry.space_group_name_H-M   'P 1'
#
loop_
_entity.id
_entity.type
_entity.pdbx_description
1 polymer ?
#
loop_
_entity_poly.entity_id
_entity_poly.type
_entity_poly.pdbx_seq_one_letter_code
_entity_poly.pdbx_strand_id
1 'polypeptide(L)'
;MKKNKFLMGFAGLAFASMLLLACSEDFLNAPPQGALDAGTLGNEVGVDAALISAYSMLDGWAESWGSVSSPWPASGSNWVWGSVMSDDAHKGSEAGDQGQTEEIELFQWQPGNSYFNDKFKILYEGISRVNATINLMNSVEGLDPGFTSRVMGEAQFLRAHYHFDGYKMWKNVPYYTEADVDFRKANDADIMPMIISDFQAAVAALPVTQGQVGRVTKGAA
;
A
#
# COMPACT_ATOMS: atom_id res chain seq x y z
N MET A 1 38.95 -58.80 29.14
CA MET A 1 37.64 -58.58 28.46
C MET A 1 36.66 -57.66 29.19
N LYS A 2 36.68 -57.52 30.53
CA LYS A 2 35.71 -56.67 31.27
C LYS A 2 35.96 -55.14 31.16
N LYS A 3 37.22 -54.68 31.04
CA LYS A 3 37.55 -53.24 30.88
C LYS A 3 37.00 -52.61 29.59
N ASN A 4 37.00 -53.34 28.47
CA ASN A 4 36.46 -52.81 27.19
C ASN A 4 34.93 -52.63 27.21
N LYS A 5 34.21 -53.41 28.03
CA LYS A 5 32.75 -53.26 28.18
C LYS A 5 32.38 -51.98 28.95
N PHE A 6 33.20 -51.57 29.92
CA PHE A 6 33.01 -50.33 30.66
C PHE A 6 33.33 -49.08 29.82
N LEU A 7 34.41 -49.14 29.01
CA LEU A 7 34.75 -48.09 28.05
C LEU A 7 33.70 -47.93 26.93
N MET A 8 33.14 -49.03 26.42
CA MET A 8 32.02 -48.98 25.47
C MET A 8 30.74 -48.40 26.09
N GLY A 9 30.46 -48.70 27.37
CA GLY A 9 29.32 -48.12 28.09
C GLY A 9 29.45 -46.61 28.30
N PHE A 10 30.65 -46.13 28.66
CA PHE A 10 30.93 -44.69 28.81
C PHE A 10 30.88 -43.95 27.48
N ALA A 11 31.41 -44.54 26.40
CA ALA A 11 31.31 -43.96 25.06
C ALA A 11 29.86 -43.89 24.56
N GLY A 12 29.05 -44.91 24.85
CA GLY A 12 27.61 -44.93 24.53
C GLY A 12 26.83 -43.85 25.29
N LEU A 13 27.13 -43.64 26.57
CA LEU A 13 26.48 -42.57 27.36
C LEU A 13 26.91 -41.17 26.90
N ALA A 14 28.18 -40.98 26.54
CA ALA A 14 28.69 -39.71 26.00
C ALA A 14 28.07 -39.39 24.62
N PHE A 15 27.88 -40.40 23.76
CA PHE A 15 27.20 -40.23 22.47
C PHE A 15 25.71 -39.93 22.64
N ALA A 16 25.04 -40.58 23.60
CA ALA A 16 23.63 -40.31 23.91
C ALA A 16 23.39 -38.92 24.51
N SER A 17 24.35 -38.39 25.29
CA SER A 17 24.28 -37.03 25.84
C SER A 17 24.60 -35.95 24.80
N MET A 18 25.42 -36.25 23.78
CA MET A 18 25.60 -35.36 22.61
C MET A 18 24.35 -35.29 21.72
N LEU A 19 23.54 -36.35 21.64
CA LEU A 19 22.28 -36.35 20.88
C LEU A 19 21.20 -35.47 21.53
N LEU A 20 21.24 -35.28 22.85
CA LEU A 20 20.29 -34.40 23.58
C LEU A 20 20.68 -32.91 23.52
N LEU A 21 21.94 -32.59 23.18
CA LEU A 21 22.42 -31.21 23.01
C LEU A 21 22.33 -30.73 21.55
N ALA A 22 22.01 -31.61 20.60
CA ALA A 22 21.94 -31.29 19.18
C ALA A 22 20.61 -30.63 18.76
N CYS A 23 19.56 -30.73 19.58
CA CYS A 23 18.30 -30.02 19.37
C CYS A 23 18.39 -28.63 20.00
N SER A 24 19.00 -27.68 19.29
CA SER A 24 18.87 -26.26 19.64
C SER A 24 17.54 -25.74 19.11
N GLU A 25 16.83 -24.94 19.90
CA GLU A 25 15.55 -24.34 19.47
C GLU A 25 15.72 -23.40 18.26
N ASP A 26 16.93 -22.90 18.01
CA ASP A 26 17.29 -22.09 16.85
C ASP A 26 17.12 -22.83 15.50
N PHE A 27 17.19 -24.17 15.48
CA PHE A 27 16.92 -24.95 14.26
C PHE A 27 15.44 -24.91 13.85
N LEU A 28 14.54 -24.79 14.83
CA LEU A 28 13.08 -24.71 14.58
C LEU A 28 12.62 -23.29 14.26
N ASN A 29 13.44 -22.28 14.57
CA ASN A 29 13.12 -20.86 14.40
C ASN A 29 14.02 -20.22 13.33
N ALA A 30 13.99 -20.76 12.10
CA ALA A 30 14.58 -20.08 10.95
C ALA A 30 13.64 -18.97 10.46
N PRO A 31 13.99 -17.68 10.58
CA PRO A 31 13.14 -16.62 10.06
C PRO A 31 13.05 -16.73 8.52
N PRO A 32 11.88 -16.45 7.93
CA PRO A 32 11.70 -16.50 6.49
C PRO A 32 12.68 -15.55 5.80
N GLN A 33 13.57 -16.10 4.95
CA GLN A 33 14.55 -15.32 4.22
C GLN A 33 13.86 -14.54 3.10
N GLY A 34 14.13 -13.23 3.02
CA GLY A 34 13.53 -12.35 2.01
C GLY A 34 12.07 -11.94 2.30
N ALA A 35 11.54 -12.24 3.49
CA ALA A 35 10.26 -11.70 3.94
C ALA A 35 10.49 -10.54 4.92
N LEU A 36 9.64 -9.52 4.84
CA LEU A 36 9.61 -8.44 5.84
C LEU A 36 8.82 -8.95 7.05
N ASP A 37 9.47 -9.01 8.22
CA ASP A 37 8.75 -9.22 9.48
C ASP A 37 8.40 -7.88 10.15
N ALA A 38 7.41 -7.92 11.05
CA ALA A 38 6.94 -6.72 11.75
C ALA A 38 8.03 -6.07 12.63
N GLY A 39 9.01 -6.83 13.11
CA GLY A 39 10.14 -6.31 13.88
C GLY A 39 11.14 -5.53 13.01
N THR A 40 11.29 -5.91 11.74
CA THR A 40 12.17 -5.26 10.76
C THR A 40 11.58 -3.93 10.28
N LEU A 41 10.25 -3.85 10.17
CA LEU A 41 9.53 -2.64 9.77
C LEU A 41 9.23 -1.68 10.94
N GLY A 42 9.46 -2.12 12.18
CA GLY A 42 9.12 -1.38 13.39
C GLY A 42 10.06 -0.21 13.72
N ASN A 43 10.38 0.64 12.76
CA ASN A 43 11.24 1.82 12.90
C ASN A 43 10.91 2.87 11.83
N GLU A 44 11.53 4.04 11.92
CA GLU A 44 11.31 5.14 10.96
C GLU A 44 11.56 4.73 9.50
N VAL A 45 12.56 3.89 9.23
CA VAL A 45 12.87 3.45 7.86
C VAL A 45 11.76 2.55 7.32
N GLY A 46 11.27 1.61 8.13
CA GLY A 46 10.17 0.73 7.75
C GLY A 46 8.86 1.48 7.53
N VAL A 47 8.53 2.42 8.41
CA VAL A 47 7.35 3.28 8.28
C VAL A 47 7.44 4.17 7.04
N ASP A 48 8.60 4.79 6.77
CA ASP A 48 8.77 5.64 5.59
C ASP A 48 8.74 4.81 4.29
N ALA A 49 9.26 3.58 4.30
CA ALA A 49 9.15 2.64 3.19
C ALA A 49 7.68 2.24 2.92
N ALA A 50 6.90 1.99 3.97
CA ALA A 50 5.46 1.75 3.84
C ALA A 50 4.74 2.95 3.23
N LEU A 51 5.08 4.17 3.67
CA LEU A 51 4.54 5.40 3.08
C LEU A 51 4.92 5.55 1.60
N ILE A 52 6.17 5.26 1.22
CA ILE A 52 6.61 5.26 -0.18
C ILE A 52 5.78 4.27 -1.01
N SER A 53 5.42 3.11 -0.46
CA SER A 53 4.53 2.15 -1.14
C SER A 53 3.13 2.70 -1.39
N ALA A 54 2.64 3.62 -0.54
CA ALA A 54 1.38 4.31 -0.74
C ALA A 54 1.50 5.38 -1.83
N TYR A 55 2.63 6.09 -1.90
CA TYR A 55 2.93 7.03 -2.99
C TYR A 55 3.08 6.33 -4.35
N SER A 56 3.66 5.14 -4.38
CA SER A 56 3.89 4.42 -5.65
C SER A 56 2.59 4.17 -6.41
N MET A 57 1.45 4.13 -5.72
CA MET A 57 0.15 3.93 -6.37
C MET A 57 -0.33 5.11 -7.22
N LEU A 58 0.28 6.30 -7.07
CA LEU A 58 -0.08 7.49 -7.86
C LEU A 58 0.22 7.34 -9.35
N ASP A 59 1.18 6.50 -9.73
CA ASP A 59 1.51 6.28 -11.15
C ASP A 59 0.57 5.27 -11.83
N GLY A 60 -0.33 4.63 -11.07
CA GLY A 60 -1.28 3.64 -11.56
C GLY A 60 -0.71 2.22 -11.71
N TRP A 61 0.55 1.98 -11.35
CA TRP A 61 1.21 0.68 -11.37
C TRP A 61 1.14 0.01 -10.00
N ALA A 62 0.23 -0.95 -9.84
CA ALA A 62 0.40 -2.00 -8.83
C ALA A 62 1.39 -3.04 -9.35
N GLU A 63 2.40 -3.41 -8.56
CA GLU A 63 3.48 -4.32 -8.98
C GLU A 63 2.99 -5.67 -9.59
N SER A 64 3.86 -6.21 -10.46
CA SER A 64 3.68 -7.34 -11.38
C SER A 64 2.89 -7.01 -12.66
N TRP A 65 3.57 -6.37 -13.62
CA TRP A 65 3.28 -6.42 -15.07
C TRP A 65 1.79 -6.40 -15.47
N GLY A 66 1.01 -5.46 -14.92
CA GLY A 66 -0.40 -5.29 -15.29
C GLY A 66 -1.35 -6.39 -14.79
N SER A 67 -0.94 -7.20 -13.82
CA SER A 67 -1.77 -8.26 -13.23
C SER A 67 -2.94 -7.70 -12.39
N VAL A 68 -2.76 -6.51 -11.82
CA VAL A 68 -3.79 -5.87 -10.98
C VAL A 68 -4.63 -4.87 -11.78
N SER A 69 -3.99 -4.03 -12.59
CA SER A 69 -4.62 -2.94 -13.36
C SER A 69 -3.73 -2.36 -14.46
N SER A 70 -4.35 -1.75 -15.47
CA SER A 70 -3.71 -0.87 -16.44
C SER A 70 -3.39 0.51 -15.83
N PRO A 71 -2.19 1.11 -16.06
CA PRO A 71 -1.86 2.45 -15.58
C PRO A 71 -2.61 3.55 -16.35
N TRP A 72 -3.05 3.28 -17.58
CA TRP A 72 -3.74 4.24 -18.45
C TRP A 72 -4.99 4.84 -17.80
N PRO A 73 -5.95 4.03 -17.29
CA PRO A 73 -7.07 4.56 -16.54
C PRO A 73 -6.70 4.98 -15.12
N ALA A 74 -5.63 4.44 -14.52
CA ALA A 74 -5.47 4.52 -13.08
C ALA A 74 -4.58 5.67 -12.58
N SER A 75 -3.59 6.08 -13.37
CA SER A 75 -2.58 7.07 -12.94
C SER A 75 -3.20 8.42 -12.54
N GLY A 76 -2.50 9.14 -11.66
CA GLY A 76 -2.89 10.48 -11.20
C GLY A 76 -2.89 11.53 -12.32
N SER A 77 -2.28 11.26 -13.47
CA SER A 77 -2.41 12.12 -14.67
C SER A 77 -3.86 12.21 -15.16
N ASN A 78 -4.67 11.18 -14.87
CA ASN A 78 -6.05 11.05 -15.33
C ASN A 78 -6.21 11.28 -16.84
N TRP A 79 -5.23 10.87 -17.66
CA TRP A 79 -5.27 11.09 -19.11
C TRP A 79 -6.57 10.59 -19.78
N VAL A 80 -7.02 9.38 -19.45
CA VAL A 80 -8.29 8.84 -20.00
C VAL A 80 -9.49 9.66 -19.53
N TRP A 81 -9.62 9.90 -18.23
CA TRP A 81 -10.83 10.47 -17.64
C TRP A 81 -10.92 12.00 -17.71
N GLY A 82 -9.78 12.67 -17.83
CA GLY A 82 -9.66 14.13 -17.74
C GLY A 82 -9.00 14.78 -18.94
N SER A 83 -8.58 14.02 -19.95
CA SER A 83 -8.14 14.58 -21.24
C SER A 83 -8.92 13.96 -22.40
N VAL A 84 -9.00 12.63 -22.48
CA VAL A 84 -9.72 11.96 -23.57
C VAL A 84 -11.23 12.24 -23.49
N MET A 85 -11.82 12.15 -22.29
CA MET A 85 -13.25 12.49 -22.09
C MET A 85 -13.58 13.98 -22.20
N SER A 86 -12.56 14.85 -22.24
CA SER A 86 -12.70 16.31 -22.25
C SER A 86 -12.08 16.94 -23.49
N ASP A 87 -12.08 16.21 -24.62
CA ASP A 87 -11.67 16.69 -25.95
C ASP A 87 -10.25 17.28 -26.10
N ASP A 88 -9.43 17.25 -25.04
CA ASP A 88 -8.01 17.68 -25.04
C ASP A 88 -7.09 16.64 -25.68
N ALA A 89 -7.51 15.37 -25.70
CA ALA A 89 -6.78 14.28 -26.30
C ALA A 89 -7.73 13.28 -26.98
N HIS A 90 -7.20 12.55 -27.95
CA HIS A 90 -7.85 11.36 -28.51
C HIS A 90 -7.11 10.12 -28.05
N LYS A 91 -7.75 8.94 -28.09
CA LYS A 91 -7.08 7.65 -27.91
C LYS A 91 -5.81 7.55 -28.77
N GLY A 92 -5.87 8.05 -30.01
CA GLY A 92 -4.78 7.94 -31.00
C GLY A 92 -4.55 6.50 -31.46
N SER A 93 -3.44 6.21 -32.15
CA SER A 93 -3.08 4.86 -32.64
C SER A 93 -4.06 4.30 -33.71
N GLU A 94 -4.10 2.99 -33.90
CA GLU A 94 -4.96 2.27 -34.85
C GLU A 94 -6.25 1.73 -34.21
N ALA A 95 -7.23 1.32 -35.03
CA ALA A 95 -8.57 0.92 -34.58
C ALA A 95 -8.61 -0.36 -33.71
N GLY A 96 -7.56 -1.18 -33.74
CA GLY A 96 -7.47 -2.42 -32.94
C GLY A 96 -6.87 -2.22 -31.55
N ASP A 97 -6.32 -1.04 -31.27
CA ASP A 97 -5.55 -0.75 -30.06
C ASP A 97 -6.37 0.04 -29.04
N GLN A 98 -6.24 -0.29 -27.76
CA GLN A 98 -6.89 0.43 -26.64
C GLN A 98 -8.42 0.59 -26.79
N GLY A 99 -9.13 -0.47 -27.20
CA GLY A 99 -10.59 -0.45 -27.42
C GLY A 99 -11.39 0.05 -26.20
N GLN A 100 -10.91 -0.19 -24.98
CA GLN A 100 -11.53 0.35 -23.76
C GLN A 100 -11.50 1.89 -23.72
N THR A 101 -10.41 2.49 -24.19
CA THR A 101 -10.28 3.96 -24.27
C THR A 101 -11.16 4.51 -25.39
N GLU A 102 -11.27 3.81 -26.52
CA GLU A 102 -12.17 4.18 -27.62
C GLU A 102 -13.63 4.22 -27.17
N GLU A 103 -14.09 3.18 -26.46
CA GLU A 103 -15.42 3.13 -25.89
C GLU A 103 -15.69 4.30 -24.93
N ILE A 104 -14.68 4.71 -24.15
CA ILE A 104 -14.75 5.85 -23.24
C ILE A 104 -14.84 7.16 -24.02
N GLU A 105 -13.98 7.36 -25.01
CA GLU A 105 -13.93 8.54 -25.88
C GLU A 105 -15.26 8.76 -26.62
N LEU A 106 -15.84 7.68 -27.15
CA LEU A 106 -17.09 7.74 -27.92
C LEU A 106 -18.36 7.78 -27.05
N PHE A 107 -18.23 7.73 -25.72
CA PHE A 107 -19.35 7.62 -24.80
C PHE A 107 -20.22 6.36 -25.02
N GLN A 108 -19.61 5.25 -25.40
CA GLN A 108 -20.25 3.97 -25.71
C GLN A 108 -19.86 2.83 -24.78
N TRP A 109 -19.14 3.15 -23.69
CA TRP A 109 -18.67 2.18 -22.71
C TRP A 109 -19.79 1.32 -22.11
N GLN A 110 -19.46 0.07 -21.85
CA GLN A 110 -20.33 -0.89 -21.18
C GLN A 110 -19.89 -1.09 -19.73
N PRO A 111 -20.77 -1.58 -18.84
CA PRO A 111 -20.39 -1.92 -17.46
C PRO A 111 -19.22 -2.89 -17.35
N GLY A 112 -18.96 -3.69 -18.39
CA GLY A 112 -17.85 -4.63 -18.47
C GLY A 112 -16.51 -4.04 -18.92
N ASN A 113 -16.44 -2.74 -19.22
CA ASN A 113 -15.18 -2.10 -19.61
C ASN A 113 -14.20 -2.14 -18.42
N SER A 114 -13.05 -2.80 -18.62
CA SER A 114 -12.12 -3.12 -17.53
C SER A 114 -11.50 -1.89 -16.87
N TYR A 115 -11.48 -0.74 -17.56
CA TYR A 115 -10.83 0.48 -17.07
C TYR A 115 -11.48 1.04 -15.81
N PHE A 116 -12.79 0.85 -15.64
CA PHE A 116 -13.48 1.25 -14.40
C PHE A 116 -13.00 0.43 -13.20
N ASN A 117 -12.86 -0.88 -13.38
CA ASN A 117 -12.38 -1.78 -12.33
C ASN A 117 -10.90 -1.53 -12.01
N ASP A 118 -10.09 -1.26 -13.04
CA ASP A 118 -8.68 -0.94 -12.88
C ASP A 118 -8.48 0.36 -12.08
N LYS A 119 -9.25 1.42 -12.40
CA LYS A 119 -9.23 2.65 -11.59
C LYS A 119 -9.66 2.37 -10.15
N PHE A 120 -10.75 1.62 -9.95
CA PHE A 120 -11.25 1.30 -8.60
C PHE A 120 -10.19 0.56 -7.77
N LYS A 121 -9.58 -0.49 -8.33
CA LYS A 121 -8.55 -1.29 -7.64
C LYS A 121 -7.36 -0.44 -7.20
N ILE A 122 -6.83 0.42 -8.06
CA ILE A 122 -5.66 1.23 -7.73
C ILE A 122 -5.96 2.22 -6.60
N LEU A 123 -7.13 2.87 -6.65
CA LEU A 123 -7.53 3.80 -5.58
C LEU A 123 -7.63 3.08 -4.23
N TYR A 124 -8.29 1.93 -4.19
CA TYR A 124 -8.47 1.18 -2.93
C TYR A 124 -7.21 0.45 -2.46
N GLU A 125 -6.31 0.05 -3.37
CA GLU A 125 -4.97 -0.42 -3.03
C GLU A 125 -4.14 0.71 -2.39
N GLY A 126 -4.19 1.92 -2.97
CA GLY A 126 -3.57 3.12 -2.39
C GLY A 126 -4.10 3.42 -0.98
N ILE A 127 -5.42 3.38 -0.79
CA ILE A 127 -6.07 3.56 0.52
C ILE A 127 -5.63 2.48 1.51
N SER A 128 -5.58 1.21 1.08
CA SER A 128 -5.12 0.10 1.91
C SER A 128 -3.68 0.30 2.40
N ARG A 129 -2.77 0.71 1.52
CA ARG A 129 -1.36 0.99 1.86
C ARG A 129 -1.20 2.18 2.79
N VAL A 130 -2.00 3.22 2.61
CA VAL A 130 -2.06 4.34 3.55
C VAL A 130 -2.47 3.85 4.93
N ASN A 131 -3.57 3.11 5.03
CA ASN A 131 -4.09 2.61 6.29
C ASN A 131 -3.08 1.66 6.97
N ALA A 132 -2.40 0.81 6.19
CA ALA A 132 -1.31 -0.04 6.68
C ALA A 132 -0.12 0.77 7.20
N THR A 133 0.25 1.85 6.53
CA THR A 133 1.32 2.77 6.98
C THR A 133 0.98 3.40 8.32
N ILE A 134 -0.26 3.90 8.48
CA ILE A 134 -0.73 4.51 9.74
C ILE A 134 -0.74 3.46 10.87
N ASN A 135 -1.26 2.26 10.61
CA ASN A 135 -1.26 1.18 11.59
C ASN A 135 0.15 0.75 12.01
N LEU A 136 1.07 0.62 11.05
CA LEU A 136 2.47 0.31 11.34
C LEU A 136 3.09 1.40 12.20
N MET A 137 2.98 2.67 11.80
CA MET A 137 3.51 3.80 12.56
C MET A 137 2.98 3.85 14.00
N ASN A 138 1.68 3.64 14.19
CA ASN A 138 1.04 3.64 15.51
C ASN A 138 1.49 2.46 16.39
N SER A 139 2.03 1.39 15.80
CA SER A 139 2.56 0.24 16.53
C SER A 139 4.02 0.40 17.00
N VAL A 140 4.73 1.42 16.52
CA VAL A 140 6.15 1.65 16.85
C VAL A 140 6.28 2.66 17.98
N GLU A 141 6.95 2.26 19.05
CA GLU A 141 7.26 3.15 20.18
C GLU A 141 8.49 4.01 19.91
N GLY A 142 8.50 5.25 20.39
CA GLY A 142 9.70 6.10 20.42
C GLY A 142 10.11 6.74 19.09
N LEU A 143 9.22 6.80 18.10
CA LEU A 143 9.44 7.55 16.85
C LEU A 143 9.63 9.05 17.13
N ASP A 144 10.42 9.74 16.30
CA ASP A 144 10.53 11.19 16.37
C ASP A 144 9.16 11.87 16.14
N PRO A 145 8.72 12.79 17.02
CA PRO A 145 7.43 13.45 16.87
C PRO A 145 7.26 14.22 15.56
N GLY A 146 8.35 14.81 15.03
CA GLY A 146 8.36 15.51 13.75
C GLY A 146 8.19 14.53 12.58
N PHE A 147 8.88 13.39 12.63
CA PHE A 147 8.70 12.29 11.70
C PHE A 147 7.26 11.77 11.71
N THR A 148 6.71 11.45 12.89
CA THR A 148 5.33 10.93 13.03
C THR A 148 4.31 11.94 12.51
N SER A 149 4.45 13.22 12.85
CA SER A 149 3.55 14.27 12.36
C SER A 149 3.60 14.38 10.84
N ARG A 150 4.80 14.39 10.25
CA ARG A 150 4.99 14.44 8.79
C ARG A 150 4.36 13.22 8.10
N VAL A 151 4.67 12.01 8.56
CA VAL A 151 4.15 10.76 7.97
C VAL A 151 2.63 10.70 8.06
N MET A 152 2.04 11.06 9.21
CA MET A 152 0.59 11.13 9.36
C MET A 152 -0.03 12.10 8.36
N GLY A 153 0.54 13.30 8.20
CA GLY A 153 0.04 14.30 7.26
C GLY A 153 0.14 13.85 5.80
N GLU A 154 1.27 13.25 5.40
CA GLU A 154 1.45 12.70 4.05
C GLU A 154 0.46 11.54 3.78
N ALA A 155 0.30 10.65 4.75
CA ALA A 155 -0.64 9.52 4.67
C ALA A 155 -2.09 10.00 4.52
N GLN A 156 -2.55 10.91 5.39
CA GLN A 156 -3.91 11.46 5.34
C GLN A 156 -4.17 12.21 4.02
N PHE A 157 -3.21 12.99 3.53
CA PHE A 157 -3.32 13.63 2.22
C PHE A 157 -3.54 12.58 1.12
N LEU A 158 -2.74 11.51 1.09
CA LEU A 158 -2.88 10.45 0.09
C LEU A 158 -4.22 9.73 0.20
N ARG A 159 -4.70 9.44 1.41
CA ARG A 159 -6.03 8.85 1.61
C ARG A 159 -7.13 9.74 1.08
N ALA A 160 -7.09 11.04 1.38
CA ALA A 160 -8.04 12.01 0.86
C ALA A 160 -7.96 12.10 -0.67
N HIS A 161 -6.75 12.12 -1.24
CA HIS A 161 -6.53 12.13 -2.69
C HIS A 161 -7.17 10.92 -3.39
N TYR A 162 -6.92 9.70 -2.90
CA TYR A 162 -7.49 8.49 -3.49
C TYR A 162 -9.02 8.44 -3.38
N HIS A 163 -9.59 8.83 -2.24
CA HIS A 163 -11.04 8.91 -2.09
C HIS A 163 -11.65 10.02 -2.95
N PHE A 164 -10.97 11.16 -3.10
CA PHE A 164 -11.42 12.25 -3.96
C PHE A 164 -11.42 11.86 -5.45
N ASP A 165 -10.42 11.10 -5.90
CA ASP A 165 -10.43 10.52 -7.25
C ASP A 165 -11.62 9.55 -7.44
N GLY A 166 -11.93 8.73 -6.44
CA GLY A 166 -13.13 7.89 -6.45
C GLY A 166 -14.43 8.69 -6.47
N TYR A 167 -14.49 9.78 -5.70
CA TYR A 167 -15.63 10.71 -5.69
C TYR A 167 -15.86 11.34 -7.06
N LYS A 168 -14.80 11.79 -7.77
CA LYS A 168 -14.94 12.35 -9.12
C LYS A 168 -15.53 11.35 -10.12
N MET A 169 -15.13 10.08 -10.00
CA MET A 169 -15.55 9.01 -10.91
C MET A 169 -16.98 8.54 -10.66
N TRP A 170 -17.34 8.27 -9.40
CA TRP A 170 -18.60 7.59 -9.06
C TRP A 170 -19.51 8.37 -8.13
N LYS A 171 -19.02 9.46 -7.50
CA LYS A 171 -19.64 10.22 -6.41
C LYS A 171 -19.85 9.41 -5.12
N ASN A 172 -20.38 8.20 -5.26
CA ASN A 172 -20.79 7.28 -4.21
C ASN A 172 -19.82 6.10 -4.12
N VAL A 173 -18.85 6.19 -3.21
CA VAL A 173 -17.86 5.14 -2.92
C VAL A 173 -17.69 4.98 -1.39
N PRO A 174 -17.36 3.79 -0.86
CA PRO A 174 -17.15 3.63 0.57
C PRO A 174 -15.87 4.34 1.03
N TYR A 175 -15.93 5.02 2.18
CA TYR A 175 -14.75 5.63 2.80
C TYR A 175 -14.09 4.67 3.78
N TYR A 176 -12.81 4.32 3.59
CA TYR A 176 -12.07 3.44 4.51
C TYR A 176 -10.91 4.16 5.20
N THR A 177 -10.76 3.87 6.48
CA THR A 177 -9.69 4.32 7.37
C THR A 177 -8.98 3.11 7.99
N GLU A 178 -7.89 3.35 8.69
CA GLU A 178 -7.14 2.34 9.44
C GLU A 178 -7.96 1.67 10.56
N ALA A 179 -9.07 2.29 10.97
CA ALA A 179 -10.00 1.75 11.96
C ALA A 179 -11.00 0.73 11.38
N ASP A 180 -11.16 0.68 10.05
CA ASP A 180 -12.11 -0.23 9.41
C ASP A 180 -11.50 -1.64 9.27
N VAL A 181 -12.10 -2.62 9.94
CA VAL A 181 -11.72 -4.06 9.87
C VAL A 181 -12.68 -4.91 9.04
N ASP A 182 -13.83 -4.34 8.65
CA ASP A 182 -14.83 -4.98 7.79
C ASP A 182 -14.97 -4.18 6.49
N PHE A 183 -14.65 -4.82 5.37
CA PHE A 183 -14.67 -4.21 4.04
C PHE A 183 -16.04 -4.30 3.35
N ARG A 184 -17.10 -4.56 4.10
CA ARG A 184 -18.50 -4.54 3.64
C ARG A 184 -19.17 -3.25 4.09
N LYS A 185 -18.77 -2.13 3.46
CA LYS A 185 -19.32 -0.81 3.74
C LYS A 185 -20.26 -0.36 2.63
N ALA A 186 -21.41 0.20 3.00
CA ALA A 186 -22.30 0.83 2.04
C ALA A 186 -21.62 2.06 1.42
N ASN A 187 -22.01 2.39 0.19
CA ASN A 187 -21.51 3.55 -0.57
C ASN A 187 -22.59 4.63 -0.76
N ASP A 188 -23.55 4.69 0.15
CA ASP A 188 -24.73 5.59 0.11
C ASP A 188 -24.52 6.92 0.85
N ALA A 189 -23.48 7.02 1.68
CA ALA A 189 -23.13 8.23 2.42
C ALA A 189 -22.30 9.21 1.58
N ASP A 190 -22.47 10.52 1.82
CA ASP A 190 -21.59 11.55 1.28
C ASP A 190 -20.23 11.49 2.00
N ILE A 191 -19.19 11.23 1.23
CA ILE A 191 -17.82 11.10 1.75
C ILE A 191 -17.04 12.41 1.74
N MET A 192 -17.57 13.48 1.15
CA MET A 192 -16.86 14.75 1.01
C MET A 192 -16.41 15.34 2.36
N PRO A 193 -17.21 15.31 3.45
CA PRO A 193 -16.75 15.81 4.75
C PRO A 193 -15.53 15.06 5.30
N MET A 194 -15.43 13.75 5.04
CA MET A 194 -14.30 12.92 5.48
C MET A 194 -13.03 13.25 4.67
N ILE A 195 -13.17 13.41 3.35
CA ILE A 195 -12.08 13.85 2.47
C ILE A 195 -11.52 15.20 2.93
N ILE A 196 -12.40 16.18 3.18
CA ILE A 196 -12.01 17.52 3.65
C ILE A 196 -11.29 17.43 5.00
N SER A 197 -11.80 16.59 5.92
CA SER A 197 -11.19 16.40 7.23
C SER A 197 -9.76 15.88 7.14
N ASP A 198 -9.49 14.92 6.27
CA ASP A 198 -8.13 14.38 6.08
C ASP A 198 -7.20 15.42 5.45
N PHE A 199 -7.66 16.21 4.47
CA PHE A 199 -6.85 17.31 3.93
C PHE A 199 -6.54 18.38 4.99
N GLN A 200 -7.53 18.76 5.81
CA GLN A 200 -7.31 19.72 6.90
C GLN A 200 -6.31 19.20 7.95
N ALA A 201 -6.39 17.91 8.29
CA ALA A 201 -5.43 17.28 9.19
C ALA A 201 -4.02 17.25 8.57
N ALA A 202 -3.91 16.95 7.27
CA ALA A 202 -2.65 17.02 6.54
C ALA A 202 -2.06 18.44 6.53
N VAL A 203 -2.85 19.47 6.29
CA VAL A 203 -2.42 20.87 6.38
C VAL A 203 -1.86 21.19 7.76
N ALA A 204 -2.52 20.73 8.84
CA ALA A 204 -2.05 21.00 10.19
C ALA A 204 -0.67 20.35 10.49
N ALA A 205 -0.41 19.18 9.91
CA ALA A 205 0.76 18.35 10.19
C ALA A 205 1.96 18.58 9.25
N LEU A 206 1.73 19.00 8.01
CA LEU A 206 2.77 19.07 6.99
C LEU A 206 3.63 20.35 7.08
N PRO A 207 4.94 20.25 6.77
CA PRO A 207 5.80 21.41 6.61
C PRO A 207 5.53 22.14 5.29
N VAL A 208 5.88 23.42 5.23
CA VAL A 208 5.78 24.23 4.00
C VAL A 208 6.70 23.72 2.90
N THR A 209 7.86 23.18 3.27
CA THR A 209 8.86 22.63 2.35
C THR A 209 9.32 21.26 2.86
N GLN A 210 9.61 20.36 1.93
CA GLN A 210 10.14 19.02 2.20
C GLN A 210 11.53 18.88 1.56
N GLY A 211 12.40 18.08 2.17
CA GLY A 211 13.76 17.85 1.63
C GLY A 211 13.80 16.96 0.39
N GLN A 212 12.78 16.14 0.18
CA GLN A 212 12.66 15.23 -0.96
C GLN A 212 11.57 15.72 -1.92
N VAL A 213 11.95 15.94 -3.18
CA VAL A 213 11.00 16.29 -4.26
C VAL A 213 10.01 15.15 -4.47
N GLY A 214 8.73 15.49 -4.64
CA GLY A 214 7.64 14.53 -4.82
C GLY A 214 6.82 14.25 -3.55
N ARG A 215 7.33 14.61 -2.37
CA ARG A 215 6.54 14.54 -1.13
C ARG A 215 5.53 15.67 -1.03
N VAL A 216 4.41 15.36 -0.42
CA VAL A 216 3.34 16.32 -0.14
C VAL A 216 3.86 17.37 0.84
N THR A 217 3.55 18.62 0.54
CA THR A 217 3.83 19.78 1.40
C THR A 217 2.50 20.40 1.86
N LYS A 218 2.57 21.27 2.86
CA LYS A 218 1.43 22.08 3.31
C LYS A 218 0.76 22.88 2.19
N GLY A 219 1.49 23.26 1.13
CA GLY A 219 0.91 23.99 0.01
C GLY A 219 0.16 23.11 -0.99
N ALA A 220 0.41 21.80 -0.98
CA ALA A 220 -0.32 20.84 -1.80
C ALA A 220 -1.62 20.39 -1.13
N ALA A 221 -1.60 20.25 0.21
CA ALA A 221 -2.74 19.94 1.05
C ALA A 221 -3.70 21.13 1.19
#